data_AF-S7WF23-F1
#
_entry.id   AF-S7WF23-F1
#
_cell.length_a   1.000
_cell.length_b   1.000
_cell.length_c   1.000
_cell.angle_alpha   90.00
_cell.angle_beta   90.00
_cell.angle_gamma   90.00
#
_symmetry.space_group_name_H-M   'P 1'
#
loop_
_entity.id
_entity.type
_entity.pdbx_description
1 polymer ?
#
loop_
_entity_poly.entity_id
_entity_poly.type
_entity_poly.pdbx_seq_one_letter_code
_entity_poly.pdbx_strand_id
1 'polypeptide(L)' 'MASVLSDLDELVLKCRDQKAKSYIREAVACYKAGAFRSAIVSTWIAVSFDILDKLKELSLAGDKEAERQIESFDKALF' A
#
# COMPACT_ATOMS: atom_id res chain seq x y z
N MET A 1 8.03 -21.08 -13.88
CA MET A 1 6.63 -20.61 -14.00
C MET A 1 6.67 -19.21 -14.57
N ALA A 2 6.34 -19.04 -15.85
CA ALA A 2 6.25 -17.71 -16.44
C ALA A 2 5.18 -16.92 -15.69
N SER A 3 5.52 -15.75 -15.14
CA SER A 3 4.50 -14.88 -14.57
C SER A 3 3.53 -14.54 -15.69
N VAL A 4 2.23 -14.70 -15.46
CA VAL A 4 1.22 -14.07 -16.32
C VAL A 4 1.57 -12.58 -16.32
N LEU A 5 1.95 -12.04 -17.48
CA LEU A 5 2.16 -10.61 -17.66
C LEU A 5 0.80 -9.96 -17.42
N SER A 6 0.55 -9.56 -16.17
CA SER A 6 -0.71 -8.98 -15.73
C SER A 6 -0.63 -7.50 -15.99
N ASP A 7 -1.66 -6.93 -16.62
CA ASP A 7 -1.72 -5.50 -16.85
C ASP A 7 -1.76 -4.75 -15.50
N LEU A 8 -0.99 -3.67 -15.37
CA LEU A 8 -0.89 -2.94 -14.11
C LEU A 8 -2.24 -2.33 -13.70
N ASP A 9 -3.09 -1.90 -14.63
CA ASP A 9 -4.42 -1.41 -14.30
C ASP A 9 -5.30 -2.55 -13.77
N GLU A 10 -5.17 -3.75 -14.31
CA GLU A 10 -5.86 -4.94 -13.80
C GLU A 10 -5.43 -5.25 -12.37
N LEU A 11 -4.14 -5.12 -12.06
CA LEU A 11 -3.63 -5.30 -10.69
C LEU A 11 -4.15 -4.22 -9.74
N VAL A 12 -4.27 -2.97 -10.19
CA VAL A 12 -4.89 -1.88 -9.40
C VAL A 12 -6.33 -2.24 -9.02
N LEU A 13 -7.08 -2.90 -9.92
CA LEU A 13 -8.45 -3.32 -9.63
C LEU A 13 -8.55 -4.32 -8.46
N LYS A 14 -7.52 -5.13 -8.22
CA LYS A 14 -7.45 -6.10 -7.12
C LYS A 14 -7.21 -5.44 -5.75
N CYS A 15 -6.83 -4.16 -5.71
CA CYS A 15 -6.72 -3.42 -4.45
C CYS A 15 -8.13 -3.13 -3.88
N ARG A 16 -8.40 -3.69 -2.70
CA ARG A 16 -9.69 -3.62 -1.99
C ARG A 16 -9.91 -2.24 -1.36
N ASP A 17 -8.92 -1.75 -0.63
CA ASP A 17 -9.01 -0.46 0.05
C ASP A 17 -8.94 0.70 -0.96
N GLN A 18 -9.86 1.65 -0.87
CA GLN A 18 -9.97 2.73 -1.85
C GLN A 18 -8.83 3.75 -1.75
N LYS A 19 -8.29 3.98 -0.54
CA LYS A 19 -7.17 4.90 -0.36
C LYS A 19 -5.89 4.30 -0.92
N ALA A 20 -5.55 3.07 -0.53
CA ALA A 20 -4.45 2.30 -1.08
C ALA A 20 -4.54 2.20 -2.62
N LYS A 21 -5.75 1.96 -3.15
CA LYS A 21 -6.02 1.92 -4.59
C LYS A 21 -5.71 3.25 -5.28
N SER A 22 -6.01 4.38 -4.64
CA SER A 22 -5.67 5.69 -5.19
C SER A 22 -4.15 5.92 -5.26
N TYR A 23 -3.41 5.56 -4.21
CA TYR A 23 -1.96 5.70 -4.17
C TYR A 23 -1.25 4.81 -5.20
N ILE A 24 -1.66 3.54 -5.33
CA ILE A 24 -1.04 2.65 -6.31
C ILE A 24 -1.39 3.05 -7.75
N ARG A 25 -2.58 3.64 -7.99
CA ARG A 25 -2.94 4.17 -9.31
C ARG A 25 -2.00 5.31 -9.72
N GLU A 26 -1.63 6.18 -8.79
CA GLU A 26 -0.65 7.25 -9.03
C GLU A 26 0.73 6.69 -9.40
N ALA A 27 1.16 5.63 -8.70
CA ALA A 27 2.41 4.95 -9.01
C ALA A 27 2.41 4.35 -10.43
N VAL A 28 1.30 3.72 -10.84
CA VAL A 28 1.12 3.19 -12.20
C VAL A 28 1.10 4.32 -13.24
N ALA A 29 0.44 5.45 -12.95
CA ALA A 29 0.47 6.61 -13.83
C ALA A 29 1.89 7.16 -14.04
N CYS A 30 2.67 7.30 -12.96
CA CYS A 30 4.07 7.69 -13.03
C CYS A 30 4.90 6.71 -13.88
N TYR A 31 4.67 5.40 -13.72
CA TYR A 31 5.36 4.38 -14.50
C TYR A 31 5.05 4.50 -16.00
N LYS A 32 3.77 4.63 -16.36
CA LYS A 32 3.32 4.78 -17.75
C LYS A 32 3.81 6.07 -18.40
N ALA A 33 4.02 7.13 -17.61
CA ALA A 33 4.58 8.40 -18.07
C ALA A 33 6.13 8.39 -18.18
N GLY A 34 6.80 7.28 -17.84
CA GLY A 34 8.27 7.19 -17.83
C GLY A 34 8.94 7.87 -16.62
N ALA A 35 8.16 8.35 -15.65
CA ALA A 35 8.65 8.97 -14.43
C ALA A 35 9.02 7.92 -13.38
N PHE A 36 10.02 7.07 -13.66
CA PHE A 36 10.31 5.89 -12.86
C PHE A 36 10.72 6.17 -11.41
N ARG A 37 11.43 7.29 -11.16
CA ARG A 37 11.77 7.70 -9.79
C ARG A 37 10.50 7.96 -8.96
N SER A 38 9.57 8.73 -9.52
CA SER A 38 8.28 9.00 -8.89
C SER A 38 7.46 7.72 -8.74
N ALA A 39 7.47 6.83 -9.73
CA ALA A 39 6.77 5.55 -9.66
C ALA A 39 7.24 4.70 -8.47
N ILE A 40 8.55 4.60 -8.24
CA ILE A 40 9.12 3.85 -7.11
C ILE A 40 8.69 4.48 -5.78
N VAL A 41 8.82 5.80 -5.64
CA VAL A 41 8.46 6.52 -4.40
C VAL A 41 6.96 6.38 -4.11
N SER A 42 6.11 6.62 -5.10
CA SER A 42 4.65 6.48 -4.97
C SER A 42 4.23 5.03 -4.65
N THR A 43 4.94 4.03 -5.18
CA THR A 43 4.69 2.62 -4.83
C THR A 43 4.96 2.37 -3.35
N TRP A 44 6.08 2.89 -2.82
CA TRP A 44 6.39 2.75 -1.40
C TRP A 44 5.35 3.45 -0.51
N ILE A 45 4.92 4.65 -0.89
CA ILE A 45 3.84 5.36 -0.18
C ILE A 45 2.57 4.50 -0.16
N ALA A 46 2.15 3.96 -1.31
CA ALA A 46 0.97 3.12 -1.42
C ALA A 46 1.04 1.89 -0.51
N VAL A 47 2.18 1.18 -0.53
CA VAL A 47 2.39 -0.03 0.28
C VAL A 47 2.43 0.28 1.77
N SER A 48 3.13 1.34 2.18
CA SER A 48 3.21 1.73 3.59
C SER A 48 1.83 2.06 4.16
N PHE A 49 1.02 2.84 3.44
CA PHE A 49 -0.33 3.17 3.90
C PHE A 49 -1.27 1.95 3.89
N ASP A 50 -1.21 1.10 2.87
CA ASP A 50 -2.00 -0.13 2.80
C ASP A 50 -1.70 -1.09 3.96
N ILE A 51 -0.42 -1.25 4.33
CA ILE A 51 -0.01 -2.06 5.47
C ILE A 51 -0.48 -1.43 6.79
N LEU A 52 -0.33 -0.11 6.97
CA LEU A 52 -0.75 0.58 8.19
C LEU A 52 -2.27 0.49 8.39
N ASP A 53 -3.06 0.65 7.34
CA ASP A 53 -4.51 0.55 7.44
C ASP A 53 -4.96 -0.89 7.71
N LYS A 54 -4.29 -1.90 7.14
CA LYS A 54 -4.52 -3.32 7.50
C LYS A 54 -4.15 -3.64 8.95
N LEU A 55 -3.07 -3.06 9.47
CA LEU A 55 -2.71 -3.20 10.89
C LEU A 55 -3.79 -2.60 11.79
N LYS A 56 -4.33 -1.41 11.44
CA LYS A 56 -5.44 -0.80 12.17
C LYS A 56 -6.70 -1.67 12.12
N GLU A 57 -7.05 -2.24 10.96
CA GLU A 57 -8.18 -3.17 10.85
C GLU A 57 -8.00 -4.38 11.79
N LEU A 58 -6.81 -4.98 11.83
CA LEU A 58 -6.50 -6.12 12.70
C LEU A 58 -6.58 -5.74 14.19
N SER A 59 -6.03 -4.58 14.55
CA SER A 59 -6.10 -4.06 15.91
C SER A 59 -7.55 -3.81 16.34
N LEU A 60 -8.39 -3.21 15.47
CA LEU A 60 -9.82 -3.02 15.74
C LEU A 60 -10.58 -4.34 15.86
N ALA A 61 -10.08 -5.42 15.25
CA ALA A 61 -10.60 -6.77 15.39
C ALA A 61 -10.09 -7.50 16.66
N GLY A 62 -9.27 -6.85 17.49
CA GLY A 62 -8.74 -7.37 18.75
C GLY A 62 -7.43 -8.16 18.64
N ASP A 63 -6.70 -8.02 17.52
CA ASP A 63 -5.37 -8.61 17.39
C ASP A 63 -4.34 -7.83 18.25
N LYS A 64 -3.86 -8.48 19.31
CA LYS A 64 -2.91 -7.91 20.27
C LYS A 64 -1.54 -7.60 19.69
N GLU A 65 -1.11 -8.33 18.65
CA GLU A 65 0.16 -8.01 18.00
C GLU A 65 0.01 -6.76 17.15
N ALA A 66 -1.09 -6.64 16.40
CA ALA A 66 -1.38 -5.43 15.64
C ALA A 66 -1.49 -4.19 16.53
N GLU A 67 -2.15 -4.30 17.69
CA GLU A 67 -2.19 -3.23 18.71
C GLU A 67 -0.79 -2.79 19.15
N ARG A 68 0.09 -3.75 19.51
CA ARG A 68 1.48 -3.45 19.92
C ARG A 68 2.28 -2.77 18.83
N GLN A 69 2.11 -3.20 17.58
CA GLN A 69 2.82 -2.61 16.44
C GLN A 69 2.35 -1.17 16.19
N ILE A 70 1.04 -0.90 16.26
CA ILE A 70 0.50 0.46 16.13
C ILE A 70 1.02 1.38 17.24
N GLU A 71 0.99 0.92 18.50
CA GLU A 71 1.57 1.70 19.60
C GLU A 71 3.06 2.02 19.40
N SER A 72 3.81 1.08 18.84
CA SER A 72 5.22 1.27 18.50
C SER A 72 5.40 2.34 17.42
N PHE A 73 4.57 2.31 16.37
CA PHE A 73 4.57 3.33 15.32
C PHE A 73 4.20 4.71 15.84
N ASP A 74 3.16 4.81 16.68
CA ASP A 74 2.74 6.09 17.28
C ASP A 74 3.86 6.68 18.16
N LYS A 75 4.56 5.85 18.94
CA LYS A 75 5.72 6.26 19.75
C LYS A 75 6.96 6.64 18.95
N ALA A 76 7.09 6.16 17.70
CA ALA A 76 8.22 6.51 16.85
C ALA A 76 7.98 7.83 16.09
N LEU A 77 6.72 8.23 15.92
CA LEU A 77 6.33 9.45 15.22
C LEU A 77 6.31 10.70 16.12
N PHE A 78 6.28 10.53 17.44
CA PHE A 78 6.22 11.57 18.48
C PHE A 78 7.30 11.36 19.54
#